data_AF-A0A9D6PFP6-F1
#
_entry.id   AF-A0A9D6PFP6-F1
#
_cell.length_a   1.000
_cell.length_b   1.000
_cell.length_c   1.000
_cell.angle_alpha   90.00
_cell.angle_beta   90.00
_cell.angle_gamma   90.00
#
_symmetry.space_group_name_H-M   'P 1'
#
loop_
_entity.id
_entity.type
_entity.pdbx_description
1 polymer ?
#
loop_
_entity_poly.entity_id
_entity_poly.type
_entity_poly.pdbx_seq_one_letter_code
_entity_poly.pdbx_strand_id
1 'polypeptide(L)'
;VKGRLGGSGKLGGLVAVVILAFLPIPYDKMIEVRPDLVATFFTLLGITFLIRGMRDIGDIRSKSKRWFWASGIAYGIGLGVVPKTIFFIPPVILTFGFLWIYAKERSRIIGKNFGLWMVGLSLPLFIILLVAISSGDFARAFLLMTKVPSQASKALSEIYNHSFYMFPSHFFHPNQTFYGVGGIQNLQYVMNLLIWIIASVWGVIRLVGFLREDQMQTQARELLIGASFLSYYAGFTDIFPLKHAQYMIPLTPFIAMYFADFLASLARLFQKRSSWIPIVGIIVFYIFIIKATINMNSPKLSWTNNETFTKIANISQIVPAGSYVFDLSAESMIYRDPYYICCVPYGQYMEALTGLNVPDLPDTLKKTNTEYVISSRLGTLPPSDLKYIEENYTYKLLGGLILSNKSN
;
A
#
# COMPACT_ATOMS: atom_id res chain seq x y z
N VAL A 1 34.67 -18.74 0.00
CA VAL A 1 34.27 -17.31 0.04
C VAL A 1 33.44 -17.07 1.31
N LYS A 2 34.10 -16.84 2.46
CA LYS A 2 33.45 -16.49 3.74
C LYS A 2 33.30 -14.97 3.84
N GLY A 3 32.53 -14.38 2.91
CA GLY A 3 32.17 -12.97 2.97
C GLY A 3 30.91 -12.83 3.81
N ARG A 4 30.97 -12.07 4.91
CA ARG A 4 29.80 -11.69 5.72
C ARG A 4 28.70 -11.15 4.80
N LEU A 5 27.74 -12.00 4.50
CA LEU A 5 26.56 -11.70 3.68
C LEU A 5 25.49 -11.02 4.54
N GLY A 6 25.53 -11.12 5.86
CA GLY A 6 24.60 -10.40 6.74
C GLY A 6 25.06 -8.98 7.09
N GLY A 7 24.32 -7.98 6.62
CA GLY A 7 24.34 -6.63 7.19
C GLY A 7 25.05 -5.61 6.30
N SER A 8 24.29 -5.02 5.38
CA SER A 8 24.62 -3.70 4.87
C SER A 8 24.81 -2.79 6.09
N GLY A 9 26.05 -2.36 6.35
CA GLY A 9 26.38 -1.50 7.50
C GLY A 9 25.64 -0.15 7.43
N LYS A 10 25.98 0.80 8.30
CA LYS A 10 25.37 2.15 8.28
C LYS A 10 25.28 2.76 6.86
N LEU A 11 26.30 2.51 6.03
CA LEU A 11 26.34 2.91 4.63
C LEU A 11 25.20 2.28 3.78
N GLY A 12 24.95 0.98 3.89
CA GLY A 12 23.88 0.34 3.13
C GLY A 12 22.48 0.81 3.54
N GLY A 13 22.29 1.11 4.83
CA GLY A 13 21.07 1.75 5.33
C GLY A 13 20.88 3.16 4.76
N LEU A 14 21.92 3.98 4.77
CA LEU A 14 21.90 5.31 4.13
C LEU A 14 21.60 5.19 2.63
N VAL A 15 22.23 4.22 1.96
CA VAL A 15 22.05 3.98 0.53
C VAL A 15 20.60 3.64 0.21
N ALA A 16 19.98 2.76 1.02
CA ALA A 16 18.58 2.40 0.90
C ALA A 16 17.64 3.58 1.11
N VAL A 17 17.92 4.46 2.09
CA VAL A 17 17.12 5.68 2.31
C VAL A 17 17.18 6.62 1.11
N VAL A 18 18.37 6.82 0.53
CA VAL A 18 18.51 7.66 -0.66
C VAL A 18 17.79 7.04 -1.86
N ILE A 19 17.92 5.73 -2.09
CA ILE A 19 17.17 5.06 -3.16
C ILE A 19 15.68 5.24 -2.95
N LEU A 20 15.17 5.03 -1.73
CA LEU A 20 13.76 5.18 -1.40
C LEU A 20 13.27 6.62 -1.64
N ALA A 21 14.06 7.62 -1.25
CA ALA A 21 13.70 9.03 -1.39
C ALA A 21 13.63 9.50 -2.85
N PHE A 22 14.39 8.87 -3.75
CA PHE A 22 14.49 9.28 -5.15
C PHE A 22 14.00 8.23 -6.15
N LEU A 23 13.38 7.14 -5.68
CA LEU A 23 12.88 6.08 -6.55
C LEU A 23 11.77 6.63 -7.46
N PRO A 24 11.90 6.60 -8.80
CA PRO A 24 10.94 7.25 -9.69
C PRO A 24 9.49 6.80 -9.46
N ILE A 25 9.27 5.51 -9.21
CA ILE A 25 7.98 4.98 -8.75
C ILE A 25 8.19 4.23 -7.44
N PRO A 26 7.44 4.53 -6.37
CA PRO A 26 6.19 5.28 -6.35
C PRO A 26 6.30 6.69 -5.72
N TYR A 27 7.35 7.48 -6.00
CA TYR A 27 7.59 8.79 -5.36
C TYR A 27 6.32 9.65 -5.22
N ASP A 28 5.57 9.85 -6.31
CA ASP A 28 4.33 10.64 -6.31
C ASP A 28 3.30 10.12 -5.30
N LYS A 29 3.16 8.79 -5.17
CA LYS A 29 2.21 8.17 -4.25
C LYS A 29 2.70 8.16 -2.81
N MET A 30 3.99 8.40 -2.58
CA MET A 30 4.56 8.53 -1.24
C MET A 30 4.45 9.94 -0.66
N ILE A 31 4.22 10.95 -1.49
CA ILE A 31 3.97 12.33 -1.05
C ILE A 31 2.47 12.64 -0.88
N GLU A 32 1.59 11.84 -1.47
CA GLU A 32 0.14 11.94 -1.29
C GLU A 32 -0.30 11.56 0.13
N VAL A 33 -1.31 12.23 0.67
CA VAL A 33 -1.93 11.83 1.95
C VAL A 33 -2.70 10.53 1.74
N ARG A 34 -2.09 9.40 2.13
CA ARG A 34 -2.66 8.06 1.97
C ARG A 34 -2.61 7.26 3.27
N PRO A 35 -3.68 6.50 3.59
CA PRO A 35 -3.65 5.58 4.73
C PRO A 35 -2.60 4.47 4.54
N ASP A 36 -2.29 4.10 3.29
CA ASP A 36 -1.24 3.14 2.92
C ASP A 36 0.14 3.49 3.48
N LEU A 37 0.51 4.77 3.50
CA LEU A 37 1.82 5.22 3.96
C LEU A 37 1.93 5.07 5.47
N VAL A 38 0.88 5.46 6.19
CA VAL A 38 0.79 5.31 7.65
C VAL A 38 0.82 3.83 8.01
N ALA A 39 0.04 3.00 7.31
CA ALA A 39 0.01 1.57 7.54
C ALA A 39 1.37 0.91 7.27
N THR A 40 2.03 1.27 6.15
CA THR A 40 3.37 0.79 5.80
C THR A 40 4.42 1.23 6.82
N PHE A 41 4.34 2.47 7.31
CA PHE A 41 5.25 2.96 8.35
C PHE A 41 5.14 2.11 9.63
N PHE A 42 3.91 1.87 10.11
CA PHE A 42 3.69 1.08 11.31
C PHE A 42 4.07 -0.38 11.13
N THR A 43 3.86 -0.98 9.96
CA THR A 43 4.29 -2.37 9.72
C THR A 43 5.81 -2.50 9.64
N LEU A 44 6.51 -1.57 9.00
CA LEU A 44 7.98 -1.53 9.00
C LEU A 44 8.55 -1.30 10.40
N LEU A 45 7.89 -0.47 11.21
CA LEU A 45 8.21 -0.29 12.62
C LEU A 45 8.00 -1.60 13.39
N GLY A 46 6.93 -2.33 13.08
CA GLY A 46 6.64 -3.67 13.58
C GLY A 46 7.75 -4.67 13.25
N ILE A 47 8.22 -4.71 11.99
CA ILE A 47 9.37 -5.51 11.56
C ILE A 47 10.62 -5.12 12.35
N THR A 48 10.89 -3.81 12.48
CA THR A 48 12.07 -3.30 13.19
C THR A 48 12.09 -3.72 14.65
N PHE A 49 10.96 -3.59 15.35
CA PHE A 49 10.81 -4.07 16.73
C PHE A 49 10.94 -5.58 16.82
N LEU A 50 10.39 -6.34 15.87
CA LEU A 50 10.52 -7.79 15.87
C LEU A 50 11.99 -8.22 15.71
N ILE A 51 12.73 -7.60 14.80
CA ILE A 51 14.17 -7.82 14.61
C ILE A 51 14.96 -7.49 15.88
N ARG A 52 14.64 -6.38 16.55
CA ARG A 52 15.26 -6.03 17.84
C ARG A 52 14.94 -7.05 18.92
N GLY A 53 13.70 -7.54 18.98
CA GLY A 53 13.31 -8.62 19.89
C GLY A 53 14.08 -9.91 19.63
N MET A 54 14.28 -10.26 18.35
CA MET A 54 15.00 -11.46 17.91
C MET A 54 16.49 -11.48 18.26
N ARG A 55 17.14 -10.31 18.28
CA ARG A 55 18.58 -10.18 18.58
C ARG A 55 18.95 -10.78 19.94
N ASP A 56 18.04 -10.68 20.91
CA ASP A 56 18.30 -11.08 22.29
C ASP A 56 17.55 -12.37 22.70
N ILE A 57 17.05 -13.15 21.73
CA ILE A 57 16.41 -14.44 22.01
C ILE A 57 17.45 -15.39 22.63
N GLY A 58 17.25 -15.72 23.90
CA GLY A 58 18.11 -16.63 24.68
C GLY A 58 18.68 -16.00 25.96
N ASP A 59 18.73 -14.67 26.06
CA ASP A 59 19.22 -14.00 27.26
C ASP A 59 18.10 -13.87 28.31
N ILE A 60 18.34 -14.35 29.54
CA ILE A 60 17.40 -14.34 30.66
C ILE A 60 17.14 -12.90 31.16
N ARG A 61 18.08 -11.97 30.98
CA ARG A 61 17.96 -10.57 31.45
C ARG A 61 17.41 -9.59 30.40
N SER A 62 17.10 -10.06 29.19
CA SER A 62 16.82 -9.17 28.08
C SER A 62 15.45 -8.45 28.17
N LYS A 63 15.46 -7.17 27.77
CA LYS A 63 14.28 -6.31 27.51
C LYS A 63 13.47 -6.75 26.27
N SER A 64 13.86 -7.84 25.61
CA SER A 64 13.28 -8.43 24.38
C SER A 64 11.74 -8.50 24.39
N LYS A 65 11.12 -8.79 25.54
CA LYS A 65 9.65 -8.88 25.70
C LYS A 65 8.90 -7.63 25.24
N ARG A 66 9.43 -6.44 25.56
CA ARG A 66 8.78 -5.16 25.21
C ARG A 66 8.78 -4.94 23.70
N TRP A 67 9.81 -5.42 23.01
CA TRP A 67 9.91 -5.29 21.55
C TRP A 67 8.92 -6.20 20.82
N PHE A 68 8.66 -7.41 21.30
CA PHE A 68 7.61 -8.28 20.72
C PHE A 68 6.22 -7.68 20.89
N TRP A 69 5.89 -7.18 22.08
CA TRP A 69 4.61 -6.50 22.34
C TRP A 69 4.45 -5.23 21.49
N ALA A 70 5.47 -4.37 21.45
CA ALA A 70 5.47 -3.16 20.62
C ALA A 70 5.37 -3.48 19.12
N SER A 71 6.02 -4.57 18.68
CA SER A 71 5.88 -5.07 17.30
C SER A 71 4.43 -5.46 17.00
N GLY A 72 3.79 -6.22 17.90
CA GLY A 72 2.38 -6.59 17.79
C GLY A 72 1.48 -5.36 17.65
N ILE A 73 1.64 -4.36 18.54
CA ILE A 73 0.87 -3.10 18.48
C ILE A 73 1.06 -2.41 17.13
N ALA A 74 2.30 -2.28 16.66
CA ALA A 74 2.58 -1.60 15.41
C ALA A 74 1.92 -2.34 14.21
N TYR A 75 1.95 -3.67 14.17
CA TYR A 75 1.20 -4.44 13.17
C TYR A 75 -0.31 -4.27 13.30
N GLY A 76 -0.84 -4.24 14.53
CA GLY A 76 -2.28 -4.05 14.79
C GLY A 76 -2.76 -2.67 14.34
N ILE A 77 -1.97 -1.61 14.57
CA ILE A 77 -2.25 -0.27 14.05
C ILE A 77 -2.21 -0.28 12.52
N GLY A 78 -1.17 -0.88 11.91
CA GLY A 78 -1.06 -0.97 10.45
C GLY A 78 -2.28 -1.67 9.81
N LEU A 79 -2.70 -2.80 10.39
CA LEU A 79 -3.91 -3.53 9.99
C LEU A 79 -5.18 -2.71 10.16
N GLY A 80 -5.25 -1.93 11.23
CA GLY A 80 -6.39 -1.07 11.50
C GLY A 80 -6.54 0.09 10.55
N VAL A 81 -5.41 0.65 10.11
CA VAL A 81 -5.41 1.74 9.12
C VAL A 81 -5.70 1.18 7.73
N VAL A 82 -5.04 0.09 7.33
CA VAL A 82 -5.33 -0.59 6.06
C VAL A 82 -5.29 -2.12 6.23
N PRO A 83 -6.43 -2.82 6.06
CA PRO A 83 -6.53 -4.28 6.23
C PRO A 83 -5.62 -5.11 5.33
N LYS A 84 -5.28 -4.60 4.13
CA LYS A 84 -4.35 -5.27 3.21
C LYS A 84 -2.95 -5.44 3.79
N THR A 85 -2.64 -4.81 4.92
CA THR A 85 -1.38 -5.07 5.61
C THR A 85 -1.27 -6.42 6.29
N ILE A 86 -2.35 -7.21 6.24
CA ILE A 86 -2.40 -8.61 6.67
C ILE A 86 -1.31 -9.47 6.04
N PHE A 87 -0.81 -9.11 4.85
CA PHE A 87 0.29 -9.83 4.21
C PHE A 87 1.63 -9.75 4.96
N PHE A 88 1.77 -8.92 6.00
CA PHE A 88 2.93 -9.00 6.89
C PHE A 88 2.78 -10.07 7.98
N ILE A 89 1.58 -10.60 8.23
CA ILE A 89 1.32 -11.56 9.30
C ILE A 89 1.86 -12.97 8.98
N PRO A 90 1.65 -13.56 7.79
CA PRO A 90 2.22 -14.87 7.47
C PRO A 90 3.75 -14.94 7.63
N PRO A 91 4.56 -13.95 7.17
CA PRO A 91 5.99 -13.90 7.43
C PRO A 91 6.36 -13.95 8.93
N VAL A 92 5.61 -13.27 9.78
CA VAL A 92 5.84 -13.28 11.23
C VAL A 92 5.56 -14.67 11.81
N ILE A 93 4.42 -15.28 11.43
CA ILE A 93 4.06 -16.64 11.84
C ILE A 93 5.12 -17.64 11.38
N LEU A 94 5.55 -17.57 10.12
CA LEU A 94 6.61 -18.43 9.57
C LEU A 94 7.93 -18.25 10.32
N THR A 95 8.29 -17.02 10.68
CA THR A 95 9.50 -16.73 11.45
C THR A 95 9.44 -17.31 12.86
N PHE A 96 8.30 -17.19 13.54
CA PHE A 96 8.10 -17.82 14.85
C PHE A 96 8.06 -19.35 14.76
N GLY A 97 7.46 -19.92 13.72
CA GLY A 97 7.47 -21.35 13.44
C GLY A 97 8.88 -21.88 13.21
N PHE A 98 9.68 -21.16 12.41
CA PHE A 98 11.10 -21.44 12.22
C PHE A 98 11.87 -21.41 13.56
N LEU A 99 11.74 -20.33 14.33
CA LEU A 99 12.37 -20.21 15.65
C LEU A 99 11.93 -21.32 16.60
N TRP A 100 10.66 -21.71 16.57
CA TRP A 100 10.15 -22.80 17.40
C TRP A 100 10.76 -24.16 17.04
N ILE A 101 10.95 -24.46 15.76
CA ILE A 101 11.54 -25.73 15.31
C ILE A 101 13.02 -25.82 15.74
N TYR A 102 13.79 -24.75 15.52
CA TYR A 102 15.25 -24.78 15.61
C TYR A 102 15.83 -24.29 16.94
N ALA A 103 15.09 -23.55 17.75
CA ALA A 103 15.61 -23.08 19.03
C ALA A 103 15.51 -24.14 20.15
N LYS A 104 16.48 -24.12 21.05
CA LYS A 104 16.53 -25.01 22.22
C LYS A 104 15.38 -24.76 23.21
N GLU A 105 14.97 -23.50 23.41
CA GLU A 105 13.92 -23.11 24.38
C GLU A 105 12.54 -22.88 23.71
N ARG A 106 11.95 -23.95 23.17
CA ARG A 106 10.69 -23.91 22.40
C ARG A 106 9.51 -23.27 23.14
N SER A 107 9.29 -23.65 24.40
CA SER A 107 8.15 -23.19 25.21
C SER A 107 8.21 -21.69 25.48
N ARG A 108 9.42 -21.12 25.61
CA ARG A 108 9.62 -19.68 25.82
C ARG A 108 9.29 -18.87 24.57
N ILE A 109 9.63 -19.37 23.38
CA ILE A 109 9.38 -18.69 22.11
C ILE A 109 7.89 -18.60 21.83
N ILE A 110 7.16 -19.71 21.95
CA ILE A 110 5.71 -19.73 21.74
C ILE A 110 4.99 -18.98 22.88
N GLY A 111 5.19 -19.41 24.12
CA GLY A 111 4.37 -18.95 25.24
C GLY A 111 4.62 -17.49 25.61
N LYS A 112 5.88 -17.03 25.59
CA LYS A 112 6.23 -15.67 26.04
C LYS A 112 6.38 -14.70 24.87
N ASN A 113 7.14 -15.03 23.83
CA ASN A 113 7.44 -14.05 22.79
C ASN A 113 6.29 -13.92 21.78
N PHE A 114 5.86 -15.04 21.19
CA PHE A 114 4.72 -15.04 20.27
C PHE A 114 3.43 -14.66 20.99
N GLY A 115 3.19 -15.16 22.20
CA GLY A 115 2.06 -14.75 23.03
C GLY A 115 2.01 -13.23 23.29
N LEU A 116 3.14 -12.61 23.67
CA LEU A 116 3.20 -11.15 23.86
C LEU A 116 2.99 -10.37 22.55
N TRP A 117 3.51 -10.88 21.44
CA TRP A 117 3.27 -10.29 20.12
C TRP A 117 1.78 -10.34 19.76
N MET A 118 1.12 -11.49 19.97
CA MET A 118 -0.32 -11.65 19.76
C MET A 118 -1.13 -10.71 20.65
N VAL A 119 -0.79 -10.58 21.93
CA VAL A 119 -1.45 -9.61 22.83
C VAL A 119 -1.28 -8.18 22.32
N GLY A 120 -0.08 -7.82 21.86
CA GLY A 120 0.17 -6.51 21.24
C GLY A 120 -0.68 -6.27 19.99
N LEU A 121 -0.78 -7.28 19.11
CA LEU A 121 -1.57 -7.25 17.89
C LEU A 121 -3.07 -7.10 18.18
N SER A 122 -3.57 -7.84 19.18
CA SER A 122 -4.99 -7.84 19.54
C SER A 122 -5.46 -6.51 20.11
N LEU A 123 -4.61 -5.70 20.75
CA LEU A 123 -5.04 -4.46 21.40
C LEU A 123 -5.61 -3.42 20.41
N PRO A 124 -4.91 -2.99 19.35
CA PRO A 124 -5.49 -2.11 18.33
C PRO A 124 -6.70 -2.73 17.62
N LEU A 125 -6.64 -4.04 17.33
CA LEU A 125 -7.75 -4.74 16.67
C LEU A 125 -9.02 -4.80 17.54
N PHE A 126 -8.85 -4.91 18.85
CA PHE A 126 -9.95 -4.86 19.80
C PHE A 126 -10.61 -3.48 19.82
N ILE A 127 -9.83 -2.39 19.75
CA ILE A 127 -10.38 -1.03 19.63
C ILE A 127 -11.22 -0.90 18.36
N ILE A 128 -10.73 -1.41 17.23
CA ILE A 128 -11.46 -1.39 15.95
C ILE A 128 -12.74 -2.22 16.03
N LEU A 129 -12.68 -3.38 16.70
CA LEU A 129 -13.84 -4.21 16.96
C LEU A 129 -14.89 -3.45 17.79
N LEU A 130 -14.47 -2.74 18.84
CA LEU A 130 -15.38 -1.90 19.63
C LEU A 130 -16.00 -0.77 18.80
N VAL A 131 -15.22 -0.13 17.92
CA VAL A 131 -15.74 0.88 16.98
C VAL A 131 -16.77 0.27 16.02
N ALA A 132 -16.46 -0.89 15.44
CA ALA A 132 -17.38 -1.61 14.56
C ALA A 132 -18.67 -2.01 15.28
N ILE A 133 -18.59 -2.48 16.53
CA ILE A 133 -19.77 -2.78 17.35
C ILE A 133 -20.57 -1.51 17.64
N SER A 134 -19.89 -0.39 17.97
CA SER A 134 -20.54 0.89 18.28
C SER A 134 -21.27 1.51 17.09
N SER A 135 -20.99 1.07 15.85
CA SER A 135 -21.67 1.53 14.63
C SER A 135 -23.14 1.10 14.54
N GLY A 136 -23.59 0.14 15.35
CA GLY A 136 -24.94 -0.41 15.29
C GLY A 136 -25.18 -1.42 14.17
N ASP A 137 -24.25 -1.57 13.22
CA ASP A 137 -24.30 -2.54 12.13
C ASP A 137 -22.93 -3.20 11.93
N PHE A 138 -22.56 -4.05 12.91
CA PHE A 138 -21.27 -4.74 12.91
C PHE A 138 -21.02 -5.56 11.64
N ALA A 139 -22.06 -6.24 11.14
CA ALA A 139 -21.95 -7.09 9.96
C ALA A 139 -21.58 -6.26 8.72
N ARG A 140 -22.24 -5.12 8.51
CA ARG A 140 -21.92 -4.22 7.42
C ARG A 140 -20.56 -3.56 7.59
N ALA A 141 -20.22 -3.09 8.79
CA ALA A 141 -18.90 -2.53 9.07
C ALA A 141 -17.79 -3.54 8.73
N PHE A 142 -17.93 -4.79 9.16
CA PHE A 142 -16.98 -5.87 8.84
C PHE A 142 -16.90 -6.13 7.33
N LEU A 143 -18.05 -6.20 6.66
CA LEU A 143 -18.15 -6.43 5.21
C LEU A 143 -17.48 -5.31 4.41
N LEU A 144 -17.67 -4.05 4.80
CA LEU A 144 -17.04 -2.87 4.19
C LEU A 144 -15.53 -2.81 4.41
N MET A 145 -15.05 -3.23 5.59
CA MET A 145 -13.61 -3.24 5.89
C MET A 145 -12.87 -4.39 5.17
N THR A 146 -13.53 -5.50 4.88
CA THR A 146 -12.86 -6.73 4.42
C THR A 146 -13.27 -7.17 3.01
N LYS A 147 -14.55 -7.53 2.83
CA LYS A 147 -15.04 -8.20 1.62
C LYS A 147 -15.22 -7.25 0.45
N VAL A 148 -15.84 -6.09 0.66
CA VAL A 148 -16.16 -5.15 -0.44
C VAL A 148 -14.90 -4.70 -1.17
N PRO A 149 -13.81 -4.26 -0.51
CA PRO A 149 -12.61 -3.84 -1.22
C PRO A 149 -11.94 -4.99 -1.99
N SER A 150 -11.93 -6.20 -1.41
CA SER A 150 -11.34 -7.40 -2.04
C SER A 150 -12.15 -7.85 -3.25
N GLN A 151 -13.47 -7.94 -3.12
CA GLN A 151 -14.35 -8.34 -4.22
C GLN A 151 -14.39 -7.28 -5.32
N ALA A 152 -14.46 -5.99 -4.97
CA ALA A 152 -14.36 -4.91 -5.96
C ALA A 152 -13.02 -4.95 -6.70
N SER A 153 -11.90 -5.16 -5.99
CA SER A 153 -10.57 -5.26 -6.63
C SER A 153 -10.47 -6.49 -7.52
N LYS A 154 -10.98 -7.64 -7.07
CA LYS A 154 -11.00 -8.88 -7.85
C LYS A 154 -11.89 -8.75 -9.07
N ALA A 155 -13.09 -8.20 -8.92
CA ALA A 155 -14.04 -7.93 -10.00
C ALA A 155 -13.44 -7.00 -11.05
N LEU A 156 -12.89 -5.87 -10.62
CA LEU A 156 -12.16 -4.95 -11.47
C LEU A 156 -11.06 -5.73 -12.18
N SER A 157 -10.26 -6.51 -11.47
CA SER A 157 -9.19 -7.28 -12.11
C SER A 157 -9.67 -8.38 -13.04
N GLU A 158 -10.79 -9.04 -12.80
CA GLU A 158 -11.33 -10.08 -13.69
C GLU A 158 -11.87 -9.42 -14.95
N ILE A 159 -12.72 -8.40 -14.82
CA ILE A 159 -13.26 -7.63 -15.94
C ILE A 159 -12.12 -7.00 -16.74
N TYR A 160 -11.14 -6.39 -16.05
CA TYR A 160 -9.96 -5.87 -16.70
C TYR A 160 -9.10 -6.98 -17.27
N ASN A 161 -8.84 -8.12 -16.63
CA ASN A 161 -8.06 -9.18 -17.28
C ASN A 161 -8.76 -9.76 -18.51
N HIS A 162 -10.09 -9.75 -18.56
CA HIS A 162 -10.88 -10.15 -19.71
C HIS A 162 -10.95 -9.07 -20.81
N SER A 163 -10.92 -7.77 -20.47
CA SER A 163 -10.99 -6.64 -21.42
C SER A 163 -9.67 -5.93 -21.72
N PHE A 164 -8.65 -6.13 -20.88
CA PHE A 164 -7.34 -5.47 -20.77
C PHE A 164 -6.36 -6.40 -20.04
N TYR A 165 -5.84 -7.41 -20.73
CA TYR A 165 -4.77 -8.28 -20.20
C TYR A 165 -3.72 -7.43 -19.46
N MET A 166 -3.61 -7.56 -18.13
CA MET A 166 -2.56 -6.90 -17.36
C MET A 166 -1.24 -7.62 -17.62
N PHE A 167 -0.63 -7.38 -18.78
CA PHE A 167 0.71 -7.87 -19.05
C PHE A 167 1.65 -7.38 -17.94
N PRO A 168 2.66 -8.16 -17.53
CA PRO A 168 3.67 -7.72 -16.57
C PRO A 168 4.31 -6.37 -16.93
N SER A 169 4.34 -6.02 -18.22
CA SER A 169 4.77 -4.71 -18.73
C SER A 169 3.87 -3.54 -18.31
N HIS A 170 2.58 -3.77 -18.03
CA HIS A 170 1.63 -2.73 -17.58
C HIS A 170 1.98 -2.15 -16.22
N PHE A 171 2.54 -2.96 -15.31
CA PHE A 171 2.96 -2.49 -13.98
C PHE A 171 3.95 -1.33 -14.07
N PHE A 172 4.83 -1.38 -15.07
CA PHE A 172 5.88 -0.39 -15.26
C PHE A 172 5.67 0.52 -16.46
N HIS A 173 4.63 0.29 -17.28
CA HIS A 173 4.42 0.93 -18.58
C HIS A 173 4.73 2.44 -18.56
N PRO A 174 5.48 2.95 -19.55
CA PRO A 174 5.82 4.37 -19.60
C PRO A 174 4.53 5.20 -19.67
N ASN A 175 4.31 6.01 -18.65
CA ASN A 175 3.16 6.88 -18.49
C ASN A 175 3.66 8.30 -18.18
N GLN A 176 3.20 9.28 -18.95
CA GLN A 176 3.54 10.70 -18.75
C GLN A 176 3.15 11.21 -17.36
N THR A 177 2.01 10.76 -16.83
CA THR A 177 1.56 11.12 -15.49
C THR A 177 2.59 10.71 -14.43
N PHE A 178 3.22 9.55 -14.59
CA PHE A 178 4.14 8.99 -13.58
C PHE A 178 5.59 9.39 -13.83
N TYR A 179 6.05 9.34 -15.07
CA TYR A 179 7.45 9.61 -15.40
C TYR A 179 7.70 11.03 -15.92
N GLY A 180 6.68 11.90 -15.98
CA GLY A 180 6.78 13.28 -16.47
C GLY A 180 6.92 13.40 -17.99
N VAL A 181 7.37 12.34 -18.66
CA VAL A 181 7.59 12.25 -20.11
C VAL A 181 7.18 10.87 -20.62
N GLY A 182 6.60 10.85 -21.82
CA GLY A 182 6.10 9.63 -22.45
C GLY A 182 7.19 8.87 -23.19
N GLY A 183 6.92 7.60 -23.51
CA GLY A 183 7.80 6.77 -24.33
C GLY A 183 8.75 5.86 -23.53
N ILE A 184 9.14 4.75 -24.18
CA ILE A 184 9.96 3.66 -23.60
C ILE A 184 11.42 4.07 -23.42
N GLN A 185 11.89 5.04 -24.20
CA GLN A 185 13.28 5.52 -24.18
C GLN A 185 13.55 6.51 -23.04
N ASN A 186 12.58 6.72 -22.15
CA ASN A 186 12.73 7.61 -21.03
C ASN A 186 13.69 7.01 -19.97
N LEU A 187 14.77 7.74 -19.65
CA LEU A 187 15.73 7.41 -18.60
C LEU A 187 15.06 7.06 -17.26
N GLN A 188 14.02 7.78 -16.85
CA GLN A 188 13.37 7.55 -15.56
C GLN A 188 12.63 6.21 -15.50
N TYR A 189 11.97 5.86 -16.60
CA TYR A 189 11.32 4.56 -16.76
C TYR A 189 12.35 3.42 -16.74
N VAL A 190 13.42 3.54 -17.52
CA VAL A 190 14.48 2.52 -17.59
C VAL A 190 15.18 2.34 -16.24
N MET A 191 15.51 3.42 -15.55
CA MET A 191 16.12 3.37 -14.22
C MET A 191 15.20 2.70 -13.20
N ASN A 192 13.92 3.04 -13.21
CA ASN A 192 12.93 2.40 -12.34
C ASN A 192 12.86 0.89 -12.60
N LEU A 193 12.72 0.47 -13.85
CA LEU A 193 12.67 -0.93 -14.22
C LEU A 193 13.92 -1.70 -13.77
N LEU A 194 15.11 -1.14 -14.00
CA LEU A 194 16.38 -1.74 -13.60
C LEU A 194 16.47 -1.91 -12.09
N ILE A 195 16.10 -0.88 -11.32
CA ILE A 195 16.11 -0.97 -9.85
C ILE A 195 15.16 -2.07 -9.37
N TRP A 196 13.92 -2.08 -9.87
CA TRP A 196 12.90 -3.05 -9.45
C TRP A 196 13.29 -4.49 -9.83
N ILE A 197 13.77 -4.73 -11.05
CA ILE A 197 14.20 -6.07 -11.49
C ILE A 197 15.39 -6.54 -10.65
N ILE A 198 16.44 -5.73 -10.54
CA ILE A 198 17.66 -6.11 -9.81
C ILE A 198 17.34 -6.35 -8.33
N ALA A 199 16.54 -5.48 -7.71
CA ALA A 199 16.13 -5.63 -6.32
C ALA A 199 15.32 -6.90 -6.10
N SER A 200 14.39 -7.23 -7.01
CA SER A 200 13.54 -8.42 -6.89
C SER A 200 14.36 -9.70 -7.03
N VAL A 201 15.23 -9.78 -8.04
CA VAL A 201 16.16 -10.90 -8.22
C VAL A 201 17.08 -11.04 -7.01
N TRP A 202 17.65 -9.94 -6.53
CA TRP A 202 18.50 -9.94 -5.35
C TRP A 202 17.73 -10.37 -4.09
N GLY A 203 16.49 -9.91 -3.91
CA GLY A 203 15.61 -10.31 -2.81
C GLY A 203 15.36 -11.82 -2.78
N VAL A 204 15.11 -12.44 -3.95
CA VAL A 204 14.98 -13.90 -4.07
C VAL A 204 16.28 -14.61 -3.72
N ILE A 205 17.43 -14.14 -4.23
CA ILE A 205 18.75 -14.70 -3.90
C ILE A 205 19.01 -14.64 -2.38
N ARG A 206 18.70 -13.50 -1.75
CA ARG A 206 18.84 -13.30 -0.29
C ARG A 206 17.93 -14.24 0.48
N LEU A 207 16.68 -14.38 0.05
CA LEU A 207 15.74 -15.29 0.68
C LEU A 207 16.22 -16.73 0.58
N VAL A 208 16.63 -17.23 -0.59
CA VAL A 208 17.15 -18.61 -0.73
C VAL A 208 18.46 -18.80 0.04
N GLY A 209 19.28 -17.75 0.09
CA GLY A 209 20.56 -17.73 0.79
C GLY A 209 20.46 -17.73 2.31
N PHE A 210 19.28 -17.51 2.90
CA PHE A 210 19.14 -17.35 4.36
C PHE A 210 19.63 -18.56 5.14
N LEU A 211 19.42 -19.78 4.63
CA LEU A 211 19.87 -21.04 5.26
C LEU A 211 21.39 -21.16 5.36
N ARG A 212 22.14 -20.35 4.59
CA ARG A 212 23.61 -20.35 4.60
C ARG A 212 24.20 -19.50 5.72
N GLU A 213 23.38 -18.75 6.46
CA GLU A 213 23.85 -17.93 7.58
C GLU A 213 24.14 -18.80 8.80
N ASP A 214 25.24 -18.52 9.51
CA ASP A 214 25.71 -19.36 10.63
C ASP A 214 24.85 -19.19 11.91
N GLN A 215 24.19 -18.04 12.05
CA GLN A 215 23.44 -17.67 13.26
C GLN A 215 21.94 -17.76 13.03
N MET A 216 21.24 -18.53 13.87
CA MET A 216 19.77 -18.71 13.81
C MET A 216 19.01 -17.38 13.86
N GLN A 217 19.46 -16.40 14.65
CA GLN A 217 18.83 -15.07 14.72
C GLN A 217 18.93 -14.32 13.39
N THR A 218 20.06 -14.47 12.69
CA THR A 218 20.27 -13.90 11.36
C THR A 218 19.38 -14.61 10.34
N GLN A 219 19.32 -15.95 10.37
CA GLN A 219 18.41 -16.73 9.53
C GLN A 219 16.95 -16.28 9.71
N ALA A 220 16.48 -16.16 10.95
CA ALA A 220 15.12 -15.71 11.26
C ALA A 220 14.84 -14.28 10.76
N ARG A 221 15.82 -13.36 10.87
CA ARG A 221 15.69 -12.00 10.33
C ARG A 221 15.56 -12.00 8.80
N GLU A 222 16.45 -12.71 8.12
CA GLU A 222 16.43 -12.78 6.66
C GLU A 222 15.14 -13.46 6.15
N LEU A 223 14.67 -14.50 6.85
CA LEU A 223 13.37 -15.13 6.59
C LEU A 223 12.23 -14.13 6.76
N LEU A 224 12.18 -13.39 7.87
CA LEU A 224 11.13 -12.39 8.12
C LEU A 224 11.07 -11.35 7.00
N ILE A 225 12.22 -10.78 6.64
CA ILE A 225 12.32 -9.73 5.63
C ILE A 225 11.97 -10.28 4.24
N GLY A 226 12.57 -11.40 3.84
CA GLY A 226 12.35 -11.99 2.52
C GLY A 226 10.94 -12.57 2.34
N ALA A 227 10.40 -13.24 3.36
CA ALA A 227 9.02 -13.70 3.34
C ALA A 227 8.04 -12.52 3.33
N SER A 228 8.36 -11.40 4.02
CA SER A 228 7.54 -10.18 3.96
C SER A 228 7.47 -9.60 2.56
N PHE A 229 8.62 -9.48 1.89
CA PHE A 229 8.69 -9.05 0.49
C PHE A 229 7.85 -9.95 -0.42
N LEU A 230 8.03 -11.28 -0.35
CA LEU A 230 7.29 -12.21 -1.21
C LEU A 230 5.79 -12.26 -0.90
N SER A 231 5.41 -12.28 0.38
CA SER A 231 4.00 -12.32 0.77
C SER A 231 3.25 -11.08 0.28
N TYR A 232 3.92 -9.92 0.28
CA TYR A 232 3.34 -8.71 -0.28
C TYR A 232 3.30 -8.69 -1.80
N TYR A 233 4.36 -9.21 -2.44
CA TYR A 233 4.39 -9.33 -3.88
C TYR A 233 3.22 -10.21 -4.35
N ALA A 234 3.09 -11.42 -3.81
CA ALA A 234 1.97 -12.32 -4.11
C ALA A 234 0.61 -11.70 -3.74
N GLY A 235 0.52 -11.03 -2.59
CA GLY A 235 -0.71 -10.34 -2.16
C GLY A 235 -1.19 -9.28 -3.17
N PHE A 236 -0.26 -8.52 -3.77
CA PHE A 236 -0.59 -7.47 -4.73
C PHE A 236 -0.62 -7.91 -6.20
N THR A 237 -0.12 -9.09 -6.54
CA THR A 237 -0.28 -9.66 -7.89
C THR A 237 -1.53 -10.52 -7.98
N ASP A 238 -1.86 -11.29 -6.93
CA ASP A 238 -2.84 -12.37 -7.04
C ASP A 238 -4.14 -12.09 -6.26
N ILE A 239 -4.07 -11.36 -5.14
CA ILE A 239 -5.23 -11.16 -4.24
C ILE A 239 -5.84 -9.76 -4.39
N PHE A 240 -4.98 -8.74 -4.40
CA PHE A 240 -5.33 -7.34 -4.67
C PHE A 240 -4.53 -6.85 -5.87
N PRO A 241 -4.78 -7.39 -7.07
CA PRO A 241 -4.10 -7.00 -8.30
C PRO A 241 -4.22 -5.48 -8.51
N LEU A 242 -3.10 -4.79 -8.35
CA LEU A 242 -3.01 -3.35 -8.58
C LEU A 242 -2.58 -3.10 -10.03
N LYS A 243 -3.28 -2.20 -10.74
CA LYS A 243 -2.97 -1.92 -12.15
C LYS A 243 -1.59 -1.31 -12.41
N HIS A 244 -1.01 -0.66 -11.40
CA HIS A 244 0.19 0.16 -11.56
C HIS A 244 1.15 -0.08 -10.40
N ALA A 245 2.46 -0.22 -10.71
CA ALA A 245 3.50 -0.40 -9.71
C ALA A 245 3.57 0.74 -8.69
N GLN A 246 3.03 1.92 -9.02
CA GLN A 246 2.94 3.04 -8.08
C GLN A 246 2.14 2.74 -6.80
N TYR A 247 1.27 1.73 -6.83
CA TYR A 247 0.48 1.33 -5.68
C TYR A 247 1.18 0.26 -4.82
N MET A 248 2.36 -0.20 -5.24
CA MET A 248 3.21 -1.12 -4.48
C MET A 248 3.99 -0.41 -3.36
N ILE A 249 3.37 0.56 -2.69
CA ILE A 249 3.95 1.37 -1.60
C ILE A 249 4.60 0.48 -0.52
N PRO A 250 3.95 -0.61 -0.04
CA PRO A 250 4.55 -1.45 1.00
C PRO A 250 5.77 -2.25 0.54
N LEU A 251 5.93 -2.46 -0.78
CA LEU A 251 7.08 -3.18 -1.35
C LEU A 251 8.28 -2.27 -1.59
N THR A 252 8.05 -0.97 -1.82
CA THR A 252 9.11 -0.01 -2.14
C THR A 252 10.27 0.02 -1.15
N PRO A 253 10.05 0.00 0.18
CA PRO A 253 11.14 -0.06 1.15
C PRO A 253 12.03 -1.30 0.99
N PHE A 254 11.43 -2.45 0.64
CA PHE A 254 12.17 -3.68 0.36
C PHE A 254 12.96 -3.60 -0.94
N ILE A 255 12.37 -3.02 -1.98
CA ILE A 255 13.07 -2.77 -3.26
C ILE A 255 14.30 -1.88 -3.03
N ALA A 256 14.13 -0.76 -2.32
CA ALA A 256 15.23 0.14 -2.01
C ALA A 256 16.33 -0.55 -1.19
N MET A 257 15.94 -1.34 -0.18
CA MET A 257 16.88 -2.08 0.66
C MET A 257 17.61 -3.19 -0.10
N TYR A 258 16.93 -4.00 -0.91
CA TYR A 258 17.58 -5.06 -1.68
C TYR A 258 18.49 -4.50 -2.77
N PHE A 259 18.07 -3.40 -3.42
CA PHE A 259 18.93 -2.73 -4.38
C PHE A 259 20.17 -2.13 -3.72
N ALA A 260 20.02 -1.51 -2.54
CA ALA A 260 21.14 -1.02 -1.75
C ALA A 260 22.11 -2.14 -1.35
N ASP A 261 21.57 -3.29 -0.92
CA ASP A 261 22.38 -4.44 -0.53
C ASP A 261 23.12 -5.06 -1.73
N PHE A 262 22.50 -5.06 -2.92
CA PHE A 262 23.14 -5.42 -4.17
C PHE A 262 24.31 -4.48 -4.48
N LEU A 263 24.10 -3.16 -4.46
CA LEU A 263 25.15 -2.17 -4.70
C LEU A 263 26.30 -2.31 -3.69
N ALA A 264 25.99 -2.52 -2.41
CA ALA A 264 27.00 -2.73 -1.37
C ALA A 264 27.79 -4.04 -1.59
N SER A 265 27.14 -5.08 -2.10
CA SER A 265 27.79 -6.35 -2.43
C SER A 265 28.68 -6.22 -3.66
N LEU A 266 28.21 -5.50 -4.69
CA LEU A 266 28.99 -5.17 -5.88
C LEU A 266 30.22 -4.30 -5.54
N ALA A 267 30.03 -3.30 -4.69
CA ALA A 267 31.10 -2.43 -4.21
C ALA A 267 32.21 -3.23 -3.52
N ARG A 268 31.85 -4.18 -2.64
CA ARG A 268 32.80 -5.07 -1.96
C ARG A 268 33.57 -5.98 -2.92
N LEU A 269 32.97 -6.38 -4.03
CA LEU A 269 33.66 -7.16 -5.06
C LEU A 269 34.74 -6.31 -5.76
N PHE A 270 34.42 -5.07 -6.12
CA PHE A 270 35.38 -4.15 -6.77
C PHE A 270 36.43 -3.58 -5.83
N GLN A 271 36.11 -3.41 -4.54
CA GLN A 271 37.05 -2.91 -3.54
C GLN A 271 38.31 -3.78 -3.42
N LYS A 272 38.19 -5.08 -3.71
CA LYS A 272 39.34 -6.02 -3.75
C LYS A 272 40.36 -5.67 -4.85
N ARG A 273 39.94 -4.94 -5.89
CA ARG A 273 40.77 -4.53 -7.02
C ARG A 273 41.16 -3.06 -6.95
N SER A 274 40.27 -2.21 -6.47
CA SER A 274 40.54 -0.78 -6.23
C SER A 274 39.56 -0.21 -5.22
N SER A 275 40.05 0.52 -4.23
CA SER A 275 39.24 1.07 -3.13
C SER A 275 38.31 2.22 -3.55
N TRP A 276 38.66 2.97 -4.61
CA TRP A 276 37.93 4.19 -5.00
C TRP A 276 36.89 3.98 -6.10
N ILE A 277 37.09 3.02 -7.01
CA ILE A 277 36.17 2.72 -8.13
C ILE A 277 34.72 2.50 -7.66
N PRO A 278 34.43 1.66 -6.64
CA PRO A 278 33.05 1.44 -6.22
C PRO A 278 32.41 2.68 -5.59
N ILE A 279 33.20 3.52 -4.92
CA ILE A 279 32.71 4.78 -4.34
C ILE A 279 32.30 5.74 -5.46
N VAL A 280 33.17 5.92 -6.46
CA VAL A 280 32.86 6.75 -7.63
C VAL A 280 31.64 6.20 -8.38
N GLY A 281 31.56 4.89 -8.59
CA GLY A 281 30.40 4.27 -9.24
C GLY A 281 29.08 4.52 -8.51
N ILE A 282 29.07 4.41 -7.18
CA ILE A 282 27.90 4.73 -6.36
C ILE A 282 27.53 6.21 -6.48
N ILE A 283 28.50 7.12 -6.40
CA ILE A 283 28.25 8.57 -6.53
C ILE A 283 27.68 8.91 -7.91
N VAL A 284 28.28 8.37 -8.98
CA VAL A 284 27.79 8.59 -10.36
C VAL A 284 26.37 8.06 -10.50
N PHE A 285 26.09 6.86 -10.00
CA PHE A 285 24.75 6.30 -10.00
C PHE A 285 23.74 7.17 -9.25
N TYR A 286 24.12 7.77 -8.12
CA TYR A 286 23.28 8.73 -7.41
C TYR A 286 22.98 9.98 -8.19
N ILE A 287 23.97 10.54 -8.88
CA ILE A 287 23.76 11.70 -9.76
C ILE A 287 22.73 11.35 -10.84
N PHE A 288 22.80 10.14 -11.41
CA PHE A 288 21.80 9.66 -12.38
C PHE A 288 20.40 9.52 -11.79
N ILE A 289 20.27 8.94 -10.58
CA ILE A 289 18.98 8.85 -9.89
C ILE A 289 18.40 10.25 -9.64
N ILE A 290 19.17 11.16 -9.06
CA ILE A 290 18.72 12.52 -8.75
C ILE A 290 18.31 13.25 -10.04
N LYS A 291 19.11 13.13 -11.11
CA LYS A 291 18.78 13.73 -12.41
C LYS A 291 17.50 13.14 -12.99
N ALA A 292 17.30 11.83 -12.87
CA ALA A 292 16.05 11.18 -13.25
C ALA A 292 14.87 11.75 -12.44
N THR A 293 14.97 11.84 -11.11
CA THR A 293 13.91 12.41 -10.26
C THR A 293 13.60 13.86 -10.61
N ILE A 294 14.61 14.69 -10.85
CA ILE A 294 14.41 16.10 -11.27
C ILE A 294 13.66 16.12 -12.60
N ASN A 295 14.15 15.41 -13.61
CA ASN A 295 13.52 15.40 -14.93
C ASN A 295 12.07 14.87 -14.90
N MET A 296 11.78 13.89 -14.03
CA MET A 296 10.43 13.36 -13.82
C MET A 296 9.49 14.40 -13.20
N ASN A 297 9.98 15.16 -12.22
CA ASN A 297 9.16 16.08 -11.44
C ASN A 297 9.07 17.48 -12.05
N SER A 298 10.04 17.92 -12.86
CA SER A 298 10.01 19.25 -13.47
C SER A 298 8.72 19.56 -14.24
N PRO A 299 8.17 18.66 -15.07
CA PRO A 299 6.87 18.91 -15.73
C PRO A 299 5.69 18.96 -14.75
N LYS A 300 5.81 18.34 -13.58
CA LYS A 300 4.76 18.25 -12.57
C LYS A 300 4.74 19.45 -11.62
N LEU A 301 5.83 20.22 -11.56
CA LEU A 301 5.90 21.45 -10.74
C LEU A 301 4.90 22.51 -11.19
N SER A 302 4.44 22.47 -12.44
CA SER A 302 3.37 23.33 -12.95
C SER A 302 1.96 22.80 -12.68
N TRP A 303 1.82 21.56 -12.20
CA TRP A 303 0.52 20.98 -11.90
C TRP A 303 0.00 21.54 -10.59
N THR A 304 -1.21 22.08 -10.61
CA THR A 304 -1.86 22.66 -9.42
C THR A 304 -3.21 21.99 -9.20
N ASN A 305 -3.63 21.92 -7.94
CA ASN A 305 -4.96 21.45 -7.56
C ASN A 305 -6.01 22.59 -7.55
N ASN A 306 -5.69 23.75 -8.16
CA ASN A 306 -6.53 24.95 -8.07
C ASN A 306 -7.93 24.73 -8.65
N GLU A 307 -8.05 23.98 -9.74
CA GLU A 307 -9.34 23.63 -10.34
C GLU A 307 -10.20 22.82 -9.37
N THR A 308 -9.61 21.78 -8.75
CA THR A 308 -10.30 20.96 -7.75
C THR A 308 -10.69 21.77 -6.52
N PHE A 309 -9.80 22.63 -6.00
CA PHE A 309 -10.12 23.48 -4.85
C PHE A 309 -11.24 24.48 -5.16
N THR A 310 -11.22 25.08 -6.36
CA THR A 310 -12.27 25.98 -6.82
C THR A 310 -13.60 25.24 -6.94
N LYS A 311 -13.59 24.02 -7.47
CA LYS A 311 -14.76 23.15 -7.57
C LYS A 311 -15.35 22.83 -6.20
N ILE A 312 -14.51 22.42 -5.24
CA ILE A 312 -14.91 22.14 -3.85
C ILE A 312 -15.48 23.40 -3.19
N ALA A 313 -14.82 24.55 -3.35
CA ALA A 313 -15.28 25.82 -2.80
C ALA A 313 -16.68 26.18 -3.34
N ASN A 314 -16.89 26.04 -4.65
CA ASN A 314 -18.18 26.31 -5.29
C ASN A 314 -19.27 25.35 -4.82
N ILE A 315 -18.97 24.05 -4.67
CA ILE A 315 -19.91 23.07 -4.10
C ILE A 315 -20.26 23.49 -2.66
N SER A 316 -19.27 23.88 -1.87
CA SER A 316 -19.45 24.24 -0.45
C SER A 316 -20.29 25.49 -0.20
N GLN A 317 -20.37 26.39 -1.18
CA GLN A 317 -21.22 27.58 -1.11
C GLN A 317 -22.68 27.29 -1.40
N ILE A 318 -22.98 26.19 -2.09
CA ILE A 318 -24.33 25.85 -2.56
C ILE A 318 -24.95 24.75 -1.72
N VAL A 319 -24.16 23.73 -1.38
CA VAL A 319 -24.65 22.57 -0.64
C VAL A 319 -24.50 22.81 0.87
N PRO A 320 -25.60 22.84 1.64
CA PRO A 320 -25.56 23.08 3.08
C PRO A 320 -24.71 22.05 3.83
N ALA A 321 -24.00 22.51 4.87
CA ALA A 321 -23.23 21.62 5.73
C ALA A 321 -24.13 20.57 6.39
N GLY A 322 -23.74 19.30 6.31
CA GLY A 322 -24.49 18.18 6.88
C GLY A 322 -25.48 17.48 5.94
N SER A 323 -25.72 18.03 4.74
CA SER A 323 -26.52 17.36 3.71
C SER A 323 -25.90 16.03 3.27
N TYR A 324 -26.75 15.11 2.84
CA TYR A 324 -26.32 13.94 2.08
C TYR A 324 -26.07 14.34 0.63
N VAL A 325 -24.93 13.92 0.09
CA VAL A 325 -24.53 14.17 -1.29
C VAL A 325 -24.04 12.86 -1.89
N PHE A 326 -24.66 12.45 -2.99
CA PHE A 326 -24.18 11.29 -3.73
C PHE A 326 -23.08 11.70 -4.71
N ASP A 327 -21.90 11.11 -4.57
CA ASP A 327 -20.72 11.50 -5.32
C ASP A 327 -19.80 10.31 -5.69
N LEU A 328 -19.80 9.99 -6.99
CA LEU A 328 -18.97 8.93 -7.55
C LEU A 328 -17.52 9.36 -7.85
N SER A 329 -17.22 10.65 -7.70
CA SER A 329 -15.93 11.24 -8.00
C SER A 329 -15.08 11.55 -6.77
N ALA A 330 -15.63 11.43 -5.56
CA ALA A 330 -14.97 11.80 -4.30
C ALA A 330 -14.58 13.29 -4.21
N GLU A 331 -15.27 14.16 -4.95
CA GLU A 331 -14.99 15.60 -4.95
C GLU A 331 -15.59 16.28 -3.72
N SER A 332 -16.61 15.68 -3.12
CA SER A 332 -17.42 16.23 -2.04
C SER A 332 -17.25 15.45 -0.73
N MET A 333 -16.04 14.92 -0.46
CA MET A 333 -15.70 14.10 0.73
C MET A 333 -16.02 14.74 2.09
N ILE A 334 -16.36 16.03 2.13
CA ILE A 334 -16.80 16.74 3.34
C ILE A 334 -18.28 16.49 3.69
N TYR A 335 -19.07 15.93 2.76
CA TYR A 335 -20.48 15.62 2.93
C TYR A 335 -20.70 14.15 3.26
N ARG A 336 -21.90 13.85 3.77
CA ARG A 336 -22.28 12.47 4.07
C ARG A 336 -22.66 11.78 2.76
N ASP A 337 -22.03 10.66 2.46
CA ASP A 337 -22.42 9.86 1.29
C ASP A 337 -23.62 8.97 1.65
N PRO A 338 -24.75 9.03 0.91
CA PRO A 338 -25.88 8.14 1.12
C PRO A 338 -25.59 6.69 0.68
N TYR A 339 -24.57 6.47 -0.15
CA TYR A 339 -24.24 5.19 -0.75
C TYR A 339 -22.82 4.75 -0.39
N TYR A 340 -22.68 3.58 0.23
CA TYR A 340 -21.37 3.14 0.73
C TYR A 340 -20.42 2.63 -0.36
N ILE A 341 -20.88 2.48 -1.61
CA ILE A 341 -20.02 2.19 -2.76
C ILE A 341 -19.80 3.50 -3.53
N CYS A 342 -18.87 4.30 -3.02
CA CYS A 342 -18.53 5.61 -3.58
C CYS A 342 -17.20 5.57 -4.32
N CYS A 343 -16.94 6.58 -5.15
CA CYS A 343 -15.61 6.86 -5.71
C CYS A 343 -15.05 5.83 -6.70
N VAL A 344 -15.88 4.87 -7.14
CA VAL A 344 -15.50 3.79 -8.05
C VAL A 344 -16.63 3.55 -9.07
N PRO A 345 -16.32 3.17 -10.33
CA PRO A 345 -17.30 3.05 -11.41
C PRO A 345 -18.13 1.76 -11.26
N TYR A 346 -18.92 1.65 -10.19
CA TYR A 346 -19.48 0.38 -9.74
C TYR A 346 -20.44 -0.27 -10.72
N GLY A 347 -21.11 0.49 -11.59
CA GLY A 347 -21.95 -0.07 -12.65
C GLY A 347 -21.17 -0.96 -13.62
N GLN A 348 -19.86 -0.78 -13.73
CA GLN A 348 -19.01 -1.64 -14.58
C GLN A 348 -18.76 -3.02 -13.98
N TYR A 349 -19.00 -3.23 -12.69
CA TYR A 349 -18.68 -4.49 -12.00
C TYR A 349 -19.75 -4.93 -10.99
N MET A 350 -20.99 -4.45 -11.17
CA MET A 350 -22.15 -4.83 -10.34
C MET A 350 -22.34 -6.34 -10.26
N GLU A 351 -22.05 -7.08 -11.33
CA GLU A 351 -22.17 -8.53 -11.37
C GLU A 351 -21.32 -9.21 -10.28
N ALA A 352 -20.13 -8.70 -10.01
CA ALA A 352 -19.26 -9.24 -8.98
C ALA A 352 -19.63 -8.77 -7.56
N LEU A 353 -20.51 -7.78 -7.45
CA LEU A 353 -21.08 -7.30 -6.19
C LEU A 353 -22.38 -8.02 -5.81
N THR A 354 -22.93 -8.86 -6.69
CA THR A 354 -24.21 -9.59 -6.47
C THR A 354 -24.24 -10.41 -5.18
N GLY A 355 -23.10 -10.93 -4.73
CA GLY A 355 -22.98 -11.68 -3.47
C GLY A 355 -22.94 -10.83 -2.19
N LEU A 356 -22.96 -9.50 -2.28
CA LEU A 356 -22.81 -8.58 -1.14
C LEU A 356 -24.11 -7.98 -0.62
N ASN A 357 -25.27 -8.32 -1.20
CA ASN A 357 -26.55 -7.68 -0.91
C ASN A 357 -26.43 -6.15 -0.92
N VAL A 358 -25.85 -5.61 -2.00
CA VAL A 358 -25.70 -4.17 -2.17
C VAL A 358 -27.10 -3.55 -2.21
N PRO A 359 -27.38 -2.50 -1.42
CA PRO A 359 -28.68 -1.87 -1.44
C PRO A 359 -28.90 -1.18 -2.77
N ASP A 360 -30.17 -1.10 -3.14
CA ASP A 360 -30.61 -0.35 -4.30
C ASP A 360 -30.29 1.14 -4.12
N LEU A 361 -29.65 1.76 -5.13
CA LEU A 361 -29.27 3.16 -5.06
C LEU A 361 -30.51 4.06 -4.86
N PRO A 362 -31.58 3.97 -5.69
CA PRO A 362 -32.81 4.73 -5.47
C PRO A 362 -33.34 4.67 -4.03
N ASP A 363 -33.41 3.48 -3.43
CA ASP A 363 -33.89 3.32 -2.07
C ASP A 363 -32.99 3.99 -1.03
N THR A 364 -31.67 3.91 -1.19
CA THR A 364 -30.74 4.61 -0.29
C THR A 364 -30.88 6.12 -0.41
N LEU A 365 -30.98 6.65 -1.62
CA LEU A 365 -31.13 8.09 -1.87
C LEU A 365 -32.43 8.63 -1.27
N LYS A 366 -33.53 7.88 -1.37
CA LYS A 366 -34.82 8.21 -0.73
C LYS A 366 -34.72 8.16 0.79
N LYS A 367 -34.13 7.08 1.34
CA LYS A 367 -34.03 6.87 2.79
C LYS A 367 -33.25 7.99 3.49
N THR A 368 -32.23 8.53 2.84
CA THR A 368 -31.41 9.62 3.40
C THR A 368 -31.87 11.01 2.99
N ASN A 369 -33.00 11.13 2.26
CA ASN A 369 -33.46 12.38 1.66
C ASN A 369 -32.32 13.12 0.94
N THR A 370 -31.61 12.41 0.07
CA THR A 370 -30.49 12.99 -0.67
C THR A 370 -31.02 14.05 -1.63
N GLU A 371 -30.57 15.29 -1.46
CA GLU A 371 -31.01 16.41 -2.27
C GLU A 371 -30.06 16.69 -3.44
N TYR A 372 -28.79 16.29 -3.31
CA TYR A 372 -27.73 16.65 -4.24
C TYR A 372 -26.97 15.44 -4.77
N VAL A 373 -26.72 15.45 -6.07
CA VAL A 373 -25.91 14.47 -6.79
C VAL A 373 -24.82 15.20 -7.55
N ILE A 374 -23.58 14.75 -7.42
CA ILE A 374 -22.48 15.23 -8.25
C ILE A 374 -22.52 14.48 -9.58
N SER A 375 -22.62 15.23 -10.69
CA SER A 375 -22.80 14.65 -12.03
C SER A 375 -21.54 13.98 -12.60
N SER A 376 -20.39 14.23 -11.97
CA SER A 376 -19.12 13.59 -12.25
C SER A 376 -19.28 12.05 -12.25
N ARG A 377 -19.02 11.42 -13.40
CA ARG A 377 -19.02 9.95 -13.57
C ARG A 377 -20.38 9.24 -13.48
N LEU A 378 -21.51 9.93 -13.58
CA LEU A 378 -22.83 9.27 -13.62
C LEU A 378 -22.96 8.25 -14.76
N GLY A 379 -22.27 8.45 -15.90
CA GLY A 379 -22.23 7.47 -16.99
C GLY A 379 -21.56 6.13 -16.65
N THR A 380 -21.05 5.96 -15.42
CA THR A 380 -20.51 4.68 -14.91
C THR A 380 -21.51 3.90 -14.07
N LEU A 381 -22.71 4.45 -13.85
CA LEU A 381 -23.81 3.79 -13.15
C LEU A 381 -24.47 2.72 -14.03
N PRO A 382 -25.14 1.73 -13.39
CA PRO A 382 -26.10 0.90 -14.09
C PRO A 382 -27.17 1.75 -14.80
N PRO A 383 -27.69 1.32 -15.97
CA PRO A 383 -28.70 2.07 -16.70
C PRO A 383 -29.96 2.40 -15.88
N SER A 384 -30.38 1.51 -14.97
CA SER A 384 -31.51 1.73 -14.07
C SER A 384 -31.27 2.89 -13.09
N ASP A 385 -30.09 2.92 -12.48
CA ASP A 385 -29.68 3.93 -11.50
C ASP A 385 -29.51 5.30 -12.16
N LEU A 386 -28.89 5.32 -13.34
CA LEU A 386 -28.73 6.53 -14.13
C LEU A 386 -30.10 7.13 -14.50
N LYS A 387 -31.01 6.29 -15.01
CA LYS A 387 -32.37 6.71 -15.35
C LYS A 387 -33.10 7.29 -14.14
N TYR A 388 -32.99 6.66 -12.97
CA TYR A 388 -33.58 7.18 -11.74
C TYR A 388 -33.04 8.58 -11.39
N ILE A 389 -31.72 8.78 -11.48
CA ILE A 389 -31.11 10.10 -11.22
C ILE A 389 -31.61 11.14 -12.22
N GLU A 390 -31.66 10.81 -13.51
CA GLU A 390 -32.13 11.72 -14.56
C GLU A 390 -33.60 12.13 -14.38
N GLU A 391 -34.45 11.20 -13.90
CA GLU A 391 -35.87 11.45 -13.64
C GLU A 391 -36.10 12.29 -12.37
N ASN A 392 -35.26 12.15 -11.34
CA ASN A 392 -35.50 12.73 -10.02
C ASN A 392 -34.61 13.94 -9.67
N TYR A 393 -33.46 14.11 -10.32
CA TYR A 393 -32.49 15.19 -10.06
C TYR A 393 -32.32 16.05 -11.31
N THR A 394 -33.35 16.82 -11.63
CA THR A 394 -33.44 17.57 -12.89
C THR A 394 -32.86 18.98 -12.81
N TYR A 395 -32.70 19.54 -11.60
CA TYR A 395 -32.25 20.91 -11.44
C TYR A 395 -30.71 20.99 -11.47
N LYS A 396 -30.19 21.66 -12.51
CA LYS A 396 -28.75 21.79 -12.76
C LYS A 396 -28.19 23.03 -12.08
N LEU A 397 -27.26 22.82 -11.15
CA LEU A 397 -26.49 23.82 -10.43
C LEU A 397 -25.03 23.80 -10.90
N LEU A 398 -24.32 24.93 -10.79
CA LEU A 398 -22.91 25.08 -11.23
C LEU A 398 -22.66 24.57 -12.66
N GLY A 399 -23.49 25.00 -13.62
CA GLY A 399 -23.35 24.56 -15.01
C GLY A 399 -23.66 23.07 -15.23
N GLY A 400 -24.39 22.42 -14.32
CA GLY A 400 -24.74 21.00 -14.40
C GLY A 400 -23.77 20.08 -13.68
N LEU A 401 -22.81 20.62 -12.92
CA LEU A 401 -21.96 19.83 -12.04
C LEU A 401 -22.75 19.19 -10.89
N ILE A 402 -23.71 19.93 -10.33
CA ILE A 402 -24.57 19.44 -9.27
C ILE A 402 -25.98 19.28 -9.84
N LEU A 403 -26.58 18.13 -9.59
CA LEU A 403 -27.99 17.87 -9.86
C LEU A 403 -28.75 17.88 -8.53
N SER A 404 -29.87 18.59 -8.50
CA SER A 404 -30.70 18.70 -7.31
C SER A 404 -32.09 18.10 -7.54
N ASN A 405 -32.58 17.38 -6.53
CA ASN A 405 -33.96 16.93 -6.45
C ASN A 405 -34.83 18.11 -6.00
N LYS A 406 -35.61 18.68 -6.92
CA LYS A 406 -36.33 19.96 -6.78
C LYS A 406 -37.57 19.88 -5.87
N SER A 407 -37.57 18.99 -4.89
CA SER A 407 -38.70 18.71 -4.00
C SER A 407 -38.82 19.67 -2.81
N ASN A 408 -38.07 20.78 -2.78
CA ASN A 408 -38.23 21.89 -1.82
C ASN A 408 -37.95 23.24 -2.48
#